data_AF-A0A7Y0L650-F1
#
_entry.id   AF-A0A7Y0L650-F1
#
_cell.length_a   1.000
_cell.length_b   1.000
_cell.length_c   1.000
_cell.angle_alpha   90.00
_cell.angle_beta   90.00
_cell.angle_gamma   90.00
#
_symmetry.space_group_name_H-M   'P 1'
#
loop_
_entity.id
_entity.type
_entity.pdbx_description
1 polymer ?
#
loop_
_entity_poly.entity_id
_entity_poly.type
_entity_poly.pdbx_seq_one_letter_code
_entity_poly.pdbx_strand_id
1 'polypeptide(L)' 'MSDPTRASLLMEIERAGEMTATKLAERLGLTANNVYHHLRVIKRLGILEEPRIVPGPTYVVGKEGPRGLAVVASAP' A
#
# COMPACT_ATOMS: atom_id res chain seq x y z
N MET A 1 -19.22 -14.66 -8.20
CA MET A 1 -18.81 -13.55 -7.31
C MET A 1 -19.56 -12.31 -7.77
N SER A 2 -20.43 -11.70 -6.93
CA SER A 2 -21.39 -10.65 -7.35
C SER A 2 -21.08 -9.24 -6.82
N ASP A 3 -19.96 -9.06 -6.12
CA ASP A 3 -19.60 -7.78 -5.51
C ASP A 3 -18.68 -6.99 -6.44
N PRO A 4 -19.09 -5.78 -6.87
CA PRO A 4 -18.33 -5.01 -7.85
C PRO A 4 -16.98 -4.55 -7.30
N THR A 5 -16.89 -4.22 -6.01
CA THR A 5 -15.64 -3.77 -5.39
C THR A 5 -14.61 -4.90 -5.41
N ARG A 6 -15.02 -6.12 -5.07
CA ARG A 6 -14.09 -7.26 -5.11
C ARG A 6 -13.67 -7.62 -6.53
N ALA A 7 -14.54 -7.44 -7.53
CA ALA A 7 -14.16 -7.61 -8.93
C ALA A 7 -13.11 -6.58 -9.36
N SER A 8 -13.31 -5.30 -9.03
CA SER A 8 -12.34 -4.24 -9.31
C SER A 8 -10.98 -4.49 -8.63
N LEU A 9 -10.99 -4.95 -7.36
CA LEU A 9 -9.76 -5.32 -6.65
C LEU A 9 -8.98 -6.43 -7.37
N LEU A 10 -9.68 -7.48 -7.84
CA LEU A 10 -9.04 -8.58 -8.57
C LEU A 10 -8.47 -8.12 -9.90
N MET A 11 -9.22 -7.32 -10.68
CA MET A 11 -8.75 -6.77 -11.95
C MET A 11 -7.49 -5.90 -11.77
N GLU A 12 -7.45 -5.10 -10.70
CA GLU A 12 -6.29 -4.27 -10.36
C GLU A 12 -5.05 -5.12 -9.99
N ILE A 13 -5.24 -6.20 -9.22
CA ILE A 13 -4.16 -7.13 -8.85
C ILE A 13 -3.67 -7.87 -10.10
N GLU A 14 -4.56 -8.42 -10.90
CA GLU A 14 -4.24 -9.15 -12.13
C GLU A 14 -3.45 -8.28 -13.11
N ARG A 15 -3.89 -7.03 -13.33
CA ARG A 15 -3.19 -6.08 -14.20
C ARG A 15 -1.79 -5.73 -13.70
N ALA A 16 -1.59 -5.65 -12.39
CA ALA A 16 -0.31 -5.26 -11.78
C ALA A 16 0.63 -6.45 -11.52
N GLY A 17 0.13 -7.69 -11.58
CA GLY A 17 0.82 -8.90 -11.13
C GLY A 17 0.83 -9.05 -9.61
N GLU A 18 1.22 -8.00 -8.88
CA GLU A 18 1.16 -7.93 -7.42
C GLU A 18 0.84 -6.52 -6.94
N MET A 19 0.10 -6.40 -5.83
CA MET A 19 -0.19 -5.09 -5.25
C MET A 19 -0.47 -5.17 -3.74
N THR A 20 -0.08 -4.11 -3.03
CA THR A 20 -0.40 -3.96 -1.61
C THR A 20 -1.81 -3.42 -1.42
N ALA A 21 -2.43 -3.74 -0.27
CA ALA A 21 -3.74 -3.23 0.09
C ALA A 21 -3.79 -1.68 0.11
N THR A 22 -2.70 -1.03 0.52
CA THR A 22 -2.60 0.45 0.52
C THR A 22 -2.63 1.01 -0.91
N LYS A 23 -1.87 0.43 -1.84
CA LYS A 23 -1.89 0.88 -3.25
C LYS A 23 -3.25 0.64 -3.91
N LEU A 24 -3.91 -0.48 -3.58
CA LEU A 24 -5.28 -0.76 -4.03
C LEU A 24 -6.26 0.30 -3.51
N ALA A 25 -6.14 0.68 -2.23
CA ALA A 25 -6.99 1.69 -1.61
C ALA A 25 -6.82 3.05 -2.29
N GLU A 26 -5.58 3.49 -2.51
CA GLU A 26 -5.26 4.73 -3.21
C GLU A 26 -5.82 4.74 -4.64
N ARG A 27 -5.58 3.68 -5.42
CA ARG A 27 -6.03 3.61 -6.82
C ARG A 27 -7.54 3.61 -6.98
N LEU A 28 -8.25 2.93 -6.10
CA LEU A 28 -9.70 2.76 -6.19
C LEU A 28 -10.48 3.81 -5.40
N GLY A 29 -9.81 4.75 -4.74
CA GLY A 29 -10.46 5.74 -3.88
C GLY A 29 -11.18 5.10 -2.68
N LEU A 30 -10.65 3.98 -2.17
CA LEU A 30 -11.23 3.23 -1.05
C LEU A 30 -10.43 3.47 0.22
N THR A 31 -11.04 3.18 1.38
CA THR A 31 -10.29 3.13 2.64
C THR A 31 -9.51 1.82 2.73
N ALA A 32 -8.35 1.85 3.39
CA ALA A 32 -7.56 0.64 3.63
C ALA A 32 -8.37 -0.45 4.35
N ASN A 33 -9.20 -0.08 5.34
CA ASN A 33 -10.04 -1.03 6.07
C ASN A 33 -11.06 -1.72 5.15
N ASN A 34 -11.68 -0.98 4.22
CA ASN A 34 -12.60 -1.55 3.24
C ASN A 34 -11.87 -2.56 2.32
N VAL A 35 -10.68 -2.20 1.84
CA VAL A 35 -9.85 -3.10 1.05
C VAL A 35 -9.48 -4.36 1.82
N TYR A 36 -9.02 -4.25 3.08
CA TYR A 36 -8.71 -5.43 3.91
C TYR A 36 -9.92 -6.34 4.13
N HIS A 37 -11.10 -5.77 4.35
CA HIS A 37 -12.33 -6.54 4.49
C HIS A 37 -12.58 -7.40 3.23
N HIS A 38 -12.52 -6.78 2.06
CA HIS A 38 -12.72 -7.47 0.78
C HIS A 38 -11.63 -8.49 0.47
N LEU A 39 -10.34 -8.14 0.64
CA LEU A 39 -9.22 -9.08 0.42
C LEU A 39 -9.32 -10.30 1.34
N ARG A 40 -9.76 -10.12 2.60
CA ARG A 40 -10.01 -11.24 3.51
C ARG A 40 -11.08 -12.19 2.96
N VAL A 41 -12.16 -11.66 2.40
CA VAL A 41 -13.22 -12.48 1.78
C VAL A 41 -12.68 -13.21 0.54
N ILE A 42 -11.99 -12.49 -0.35
CA ILE A 42 -11.41 -13.08 -1.57
C ILE A 42 -10.41 -14.20 -1.23
N LYS A 43 -9.56 -13.97 -0.23
CA LYS A 43 -8.61 -14.95 0.29
C LYS A 43 -9.31 -16.20 0.85
N ARG A 44 -10.40 -16.03 1.62
CA ARG A 44 -11.19 -17.17 2.13
C ARG A 44 -11.82 -18.02 1.03
N LEU A 45 -12.02 -17.45 -0.15
CA LEU A 45 -12.49 -18.18 -1.33
C LEU A 45 -11.36 -18.90 -2.09
N GLY A 46 -10.10 -18.77 -1.64
CA GLY A 46 -8.94 -19.40 -2.28
C GLY A 46 -8.45 -18.73 -3.56
N ILE A 47 -8.91 -17.50 -3.84
CA ILE A 47 -8.58 -16.77 -5.09
C ILE A 47 -7.24 -16.03 -4.96
N LEU A 48 -6.85 -15.62 -3.76
CA LEU A 48 -5.58 -14.93 -3.48
C LEU A 48 -4.66 -15.83 -2.65
N GLU A 49 -3.37 -15.78 -2.99
CA GLU A 49 -2.31 -16.36 -2.16
C GLU A 49 -2.04 -15.53 -0.89
N GLU A 50 -1.23 -16.08 0.00
CA GLU A 50 -0.75 -15.35 1.17
C GLU A 50 0.09 -14.12 0.77
N PRO A 51 -0.04 -12.99 1.50
CA PRO A 51 0.83 -11.84 1.27
C PRO A 51 2.30 -12.22 1.44
N ARG A 52 3.13 -11.83 0.48
CA ARG A 52 4.58 -11.93 0.61
C ARG A 52 5.06 -10.78 1.49
N ILE A 53 5.73 -11.10 2.60
CA ILE A 53 6.37 -10.08 3.45
C ILE A 53 7.75 -9.81 2.85
N VAL A 54 7.87 -8.68 2.16
CA VAL A 54 9.17 -8.18 1.69
C VAL A 54 9.60 -7.06 2.65
N PRO A 55 10.62 -7.28 3.50
CA PRO A 55 11.12 -6.21 4.36
C PRO A 55 11.69 -5.07 3.52
N GLY A 56 11.15 -3.88 3.69
CA GLY A 56 11.67 -2.64 3.11
C GLY A 56 12.55 -1.87 4.11
N PRO A 57 13.42 -0.97 3.64
CA PRO A 57 14.14 -0.07 4.53
C PRO A 57 13.13 0.76 5.33
N THR A 58 13.18 0.65 6.65
CA THR A 58 12.40 1.48 7.57
C THR A 58 13.28 2.62 8.05
N TYR A 59 12.86 3.85 7.80
CA TYR A 59 13.55 5.04 8.27
C TYR A 59 12.87 5.55 9.54
N VAL A 60 13.67 5.83 10.56
CA VAL A 60 13.23 6.48 11.79
C VAL A 60 13.97 7.80 11.94
N VAL A 61 13.29 8.81 12.49
CA VAL A 61 13.96 10.08 12.82
C VAL A 61 14.95 9.81 13.96
N GLY A 62 16.23 10.07 13.73
CA GLY A 62 17.25 10.01 14.77
C GLY A 62 16.92 11.01 15.89
N LYS A 63 17.04 10.57 17.15
CA LYS A 63 16.82 11.43 18.34
C LYS A 63 17.76 12.64 18.37
N GLU A 64 18.89 12.56 17.66
CA GLU A 64 19.79 13.66 17.40
C GLU A 64 19.64 14.06 15.93
N GLY A 65 18.79 15.06 15.67
CA GLY A 65 18.72 15.68 14.35
C GLY A 65 20.08 16.25 13.93
N PRO A 66 20.31 16.48 12.63
CA PRO A 66 21.56 17.07 12.17
C PRO A 66 21.76 18.44 12.80
N ARG A 67 22.68 18.52 13.77
CA ARG A 67 23.26 19.80 14.23
C ARG A 67 24.04 20.38 13.05
N GLY A 68 23.37 21.16 12.19
CA GLY A 68 24.06 21.91 11.16
C GLY A 68 23.49 21.85 9.74
N LEU A 69 22.19 21.64 9.53
CA LEU A 69 21.58 22.08 8.27
C LEU A 69 21.42 23.61 8.29
N ALA A 70 22.55 24.33 8.29
CA ALA A 70 22.57 25.74 7.95
C ALA A 70 22.17 25.82 6.48
N VAL A 71 20.94 26.27 6.25
CA VAL A 71 20.48 26.67 4.92
C VAL A 71 21.32 27.89 4.54
N VAL A 72 22.43 27.66 3.84
CA VAL A 72 23.14 28.72 3.13
C VAL A 72 22.28 29.13 1.95
N ALA A 73 21.32 30.01 2.21
CA ALA A 73 20.72 30.85 1.18
C ALA A 73 21.79 31.87 0.76
N SER A 74 22.57 31.52 -0.26
CA SER A 74 23.33 32.50 -1.03
C SER A 74 22.51 32.85 -2.26
N ALA A 75 21.84 34.00 -2.21
CA ALA A 75 21.55 34.81 -3.39
C ALA A 75 22.89 35.19 -4.05
N PRO A 76 22.93 35.32 -5.38
CA PRO A 76 22.45 36.54 -6.03
C PRO A 76 21.30 36.33 -7.03
#